data_AF-A0A699W8H7-F1
#
_entry.id   AF-A0A699W8H7-F1
#
_cell.length_a   1.000
_cell.length_b   1.000
_cell.length_c   1.000
_cell.angle_alpha   90.00
_cell.angle_beta   90.00
_cell.angle_gamma   90.00
#
_symmetry.space_group_name_H-M   'P 1'
#
loop_
_entity.id
_entity.type
_entity.pdbx_description
1 polymer ?
#
loop_
_entity_poly.entity_id
_entity_poly.type
_entity_poly.pdbx_seq_one_letter_code
_entity_poly.pdbx_strand_id
1 'polypeptide(L)' 'MDGVRLNDSHALEELGVDKQKLVEEITRAYAHQIYVDGFFNGDPHPGNFLVSREPPHHPILLDFGLTKLLSSS' A
#
# COMPACT_ATOMS: atom_id res chain seq x y z
N MET A 1 4.24 -14.43 1.89
CA MET A 1 3.73 -13.51 0.86
C MET A 1 4.82 -13.30 -0.15
N ASP A 2 4.50 -13.47 -1.44
CA ASP A 2 5.42 -13.24 -2.55
C ASP A 2 5.03 -11.93 -3.23
N GLY A 3 6.01 -11.09 -3.57
CA GLY A 3 5.78 -9.76 -4.10
C GLY A 3 7.06 -9.03 -4.43
N VAL A 4 6.99 -8.07 -5.35
CA VAL A 4 8.10 -7.19 -5.72
C VAL A 4 8.05 -5.92 -4.89
N ARG A 5 9.20 -5.29 -4.60
CA ARG A 5 9.16 -4.03 -3.85
C ARG A 5 8.55 -2.92 -4.70
N LEU A 6 7.77 -2.06 -4.07
CA LEU A 6 7.13 -0.93 -4.76
C LEU A 6 8.14 0.09 -5.32
N ASN A 7 9.37 0.12 -4.78
CA ASN A 7 10.46 0.97 -5.30
C ASN A 7 11.29 0.30 -6.41
N ASP A 8 11.04 -0.97 -6.75
CA ASP A 8 11.72 -1.68 -7.84
C ASP A 8 10.99 -1.41 -9.16
N SER A 9 11.32 -0.28 -9.79
CA SER A 9 10.64 0.16 -11.02
C SER A 9 10.81 -0.83 -12.19
N HIS A 10 11.94 -1.55 -12.24
CA HIS A 10 12.21 -2.53 -13.29
C HIS A 10 11.31 -3.76 -13.14
N ALA A 11 11.25 -4.33 -11.94
CA ALA A 11 10.39 -5.48 -11.68
C ALA A 11 8.90 -5.17 -11.88
N LEU A 12 8.46 -3.95 -11.55
CA LEU A 12 7.09 -3.49 -11.81
C LEU A 12 6.78 -3.38 -13.31
N GLU A 13 7.75 -2.93 -14.11
CA GLU A 13 7.61 -2.83 -15.57
C GLU A 13 7.56 -4.22 -16.22
N GLU A 14 8.40 -5.16 -15.80
CA GLU A 14 8.38 -6.55 -16.28
C GLU A 14 7.06 -7.26 -15.96
N LEU A 15 6.45 -6.94 -14.80
CA LEU A 15 5.14 -7.46 -14.41
C LEU A 15 3.98 -6.75 -15.10
N GLY A 16 4.21 -5.66 -15.85
CA GLY A 16 3.15 -4.88 -16.48
C GLY A 16 2.23 -4.18 -15.48
N VAL A 17 2.75 -3.81 -14.31
CA VAL A 17 1.97 -3.17 -13.25
C VAL A 17 1.54 -1.77 -13.66
N ASP A 18 0.24 -1.50 -13.54
CA ASP A 18 -0.31 -0.15 -13.67
C ASP A 18 -0.02 0.65 -12.39
N LYS A 19 1.07 1.42 -12.42
CA LYS A 19 1.52 2.25 -11.29
C LYS A 19 0.44 3.25 -10.84
N GLN A 20 -0.40 3.74 -11.75
CA GLN A 20 -1.47 4.67 -11.40
C GLN A 20 -2.55 3.96 -10.57
N LYS A 21 -3.04 2.79 -11.04
CA LYS A 21 -4.02 2.00 -10.28
C LYS A 21 -3.47 1.58 -8.91
N LEU A 22 -2.19 1.22 -8.84
CA LEU A 22 -1.54 0.85 -7.59
C LEU A 22 -1.60 1.98 -6.55
N VAL A 23 -1.26 3.21 -6.96
CA VAL A 23 -1.33 4.39 -6.07
C VAL A 23 -2.77 4.73 -5.71
N GLU A 24 -3.73 4.57 -6.63
CA GLU A 24 -5.15 4.74 -6.35
C GLU A 24 -5.65 3.73 -5.31
N GLU A 25 -5.25 2.47 -5.39
CA GLU A 25 -5.58 1.43 -4.40
C GLU A 25 -4.98 1.73 -3.02
N ILE A 26 -3.70 2.12 -2.95
CA ILE A 26 -3.04 2.52 -1.70
C ILE A 26 -3.76 3.72 -1.09
N THR A 27 -4.05 4.73 -1.90
CA THR A 27 -4.76 5.95 -1.44
C THR A 27 -6.15 5.61 -0.92
N ARG A 28 -6.88 4.73 -1.60
CA ARG A 28 -8.20 4.24 -1.16
C ARG A 28 -8.11 3.50 0.17
N ALA A 29 -7.10 2.64 0.35
CA ALA A 29 -6.88 1.93 1.59
C ALA A 29 -6.61 2.89 2.77
N TYR A 30 -5.80 3.93 2.55
CA TYR A 30 -5.54 4.96 3.57
C TYR A 30 -6.78 5.81 3.86
N ALA A 31 -7.56 6.16 2.84
CA ALA A 31 -8.83 6.86 3.04
C ALA A 31 -9.81 6.00 3.84
N HIS A 32 -9.87 4.69 3.58
CA HIS A 32 -10.70 3.76 4.35
C HIS A 32 -10.25 3.69 5.82
N GLN A 33 -8.95 3.51 6.04
CA GLN A 33 -8.34 3.55 7.36
C GLN A 33 -8.77 4.82 8.15
N ILE A 34 -8.57 5.99 7.55
CA ILE A 34 -8.87 7.28 8.20
C ILE A 34 -10.37 7.47 8.43
N TYR A 35 -11.19 7.33 7.37
CA TYR A 35 -12.59 7.76 7.39
C TYR A 35 -13.57 6.68 7.83
N VAL A 36 -13.18 5.41 7.78
CA VAL A 36 -14.04 4.28 8.12
C VAL A 36 -13.54 3.56 9.37
N ASP A 37 -12.26 3.21 9.41
CA ASP A 37 -11.71 2.40 10.51
C ASP A 37 -11.32 3.22 11.75
N GLY A 38 -11.16 4.54 11.60
CA GLY A 38 -10.78 5.44 12.69
C GLY A 38 -9.33 5.26 13.16
N PHE A 39 -8.47 4.67 12.34
CA PHE A 39 -7.03 4.59 12.56
C PHE A 39 -6.30 4.63 11.23
N PHE A 40 -5.02 4.96 11.21
CA PHE A 40 -4.25 4.91 9.97
C PHE A 40 -2.81 4.50 10.21
N ASN A 41 -2.20 3.91 9.19
CA ASN A 41 -0.76 3.72 9.15
C ASN A 41 -0.08 5.07 8.89
N GLY A 42 0.75 5.55 9.81
CA GLY A 42 1.41 6.85 9.71
C GLY A 42 2.74 6.85 8.96
N ASP A 43 3.19 5.72 8.43
CA ASP A 43 4.44 5.60 7.66
C ASP A 43 4.21 4.96 6.27
N PRO A 44 3.64 5.70 5.31
CA PRO A 44 3.43 5.24 3.93
C PRO A 44 4.74 5.20 3.10
N HIS A 45 5.87 4.86 3.70
CA HIS A 45 7.14 4.77 2.98
C HIS A 45 7.10 3.64 1.93
N PRO A 46 7.57 3.87 0.68
CA PRO A 46 7.55 2.85 -0.39
C PRO A 46 8.19 1.50 -0.02
N GLY A 47 9.19 1.52 0.87
CA GLY A 47 9.85 0.31 1.38
C GLY A 47 8.95 -0.61 2.21
N ASN A 48 7.83 -0.09 2.74
CA ASN A 48 6.82 -0.84 3.49
C ASN A 48 5.79 -1.51 2.57
N PHE A 49 5.88 -1.30 1.26
CA PHE A 49 4.97 -1.88 0.29
C PHE A 49 5.65 -2.94 -0.58
N LEU A 50 4.95 -4.06 -0.74
CA LEU A 50 5.15 -4.97 -1.85
C LEU A 50 4.00 -4.83 -2.84
N VAL A 51 4.22 -5.32 -4.05
CA VAL A 51 3.20 -5.51 -5.08
C VAL A 51 3.10 -7.00 -5.36
N SER A 52 1.89 -7.54 -5.30
CA SER A 52 1.63 -8.96 -5.60
C SER A 52 2.12 -9.30 -7.02
N ARG A 53 2.76 -10.46 -7.16
CA ARG A 53 3.16 -10.98 -8.47
C ARG A 53 1.99 -11.47 -9.31
N GLU A 54 0.89 -11.84 -8.66
CA GLU A 54 -0.30 -12.32 -9.35
C GLU A 54 -1.22 -11.15 -9.71
N PRO A 55 -1.78 -11.12 -10.93
CA PRO A 55 -2.83 -10.19 -11.28
C PRO A 55 -3.99 -10.27 -10.27
N PRO A 56 -4.55 -9.12 -9.84
CA PRO A 56 -4.40 -7.80 -10.45
C PRO A 56 -3.26 -6.94 -9.85
N HIS A 57 -2.22 -7.53 -9.24
CA HIS A 57 -1.04 -6.82 -8.71
C HIS A 57 -1.34 -5.86 -7.55
N HIS A 58 -2.04 -6.36 -6.53
CA HIS A 58 -2.43 -5.57 -5.38
C HIS A 58 -1.24 -5.07 -4.53
N PRO A 59 -1.35 -3.89 -3.89
CA PRO A 59 -0.41 -3.43 -2.89
C PRO A 59 -0.54 -4.23 -1.60
N ILE A 60 0.59 -4.55 -0.98
CA ILE A 60 0.70 -5.27 0.28
C ILE A 60 1.49 -4.39 1.25
N LEU A 61 0.84 -3.95 2.33
CA LEU A 61 1.47 -3.20 3.41
C LEU A 61 2.10 -4.18 4.42
N LEU A 62 3.40 -4.04 4.66
CA LEU A 62 4.18 -4.94 5.52
C LEU A 62 4.26 -4.48 6.98
N ASP A 63 4.42 -3.18 7.19
CA ASP A 63 4.70 -2.61 8.50
C ASP A 63 3.47 -1.88 9.06
N PHE A 64 3.14 -2.16 10.32
CA PHE A 64 2.07 -1.52 11.09
C PHE A 64 2.58 -0.91 12.41
N GLY A 65 3.90 -0.84 12.61
CA GLY A 65 4.55 -0.34 13.83
C GLY A 65 4.26 1.13 14.12
N LEU A 66 3.94 1.92 13.10
CA LEU A 66 3.51 3.32 13.23
C LEU A 66 2.02 3.48 12.92
N THR A 67 1.15 2.75 13.61
CA THR A 67 -0.30 2.94 13.50
C THR A 67 -0.79 3.99 14.50
N LYS A 68 -1.72 4.86 14.08
CA LYS A 68 -2.30 5.92 14.91
C LYS A 68 -3.82 5.78 14.96
N LEU A 69 -4.38 5.79 16.16
CA LEU A 69 -5.82 5.90 16.38
C LEU A 69 -6.27 7.36 16.25
N LEU A 70 -7.39 7.59 15.57
CA LEU A 70 -8.06 8.87 15.54
C LEU A 70 -9.04 8.92 16.72
N SER A 71 -8.77 9.79 17.68
CA SER A 71 -9.72 10.05 18.76
C SER A 71 -10.86 10.91 18.23
N SER A 72 -12.10 10.45 18.40
CA SER A 72 -13.26 11.35 18.38
C SER A 72 -13.20 12.21 19.64
N SER A 73 -12.79 13.47 19.49
CA SER A 73 -12.89 14.49 20.55
C SER A 73 -14.34 14.72 20.97
#